data_AF-A0A932TFJ6-F1
#
_entry.id   AF-A0A932TFJ6-F1
#
_cell.length_a   1.000
_cell.length_b   1.000
_cell.length_c   1.000
_cell.angle_alpha   90.00
_cell.angle_beta   90.00
_cell.angle_gamma   90.00
#
_symmetry.space_group_name_H-M   'P 1'
#
loop_
_entity.id
_entity.type
_entity.pdbx_description
1 polymer ?
#
loop_
_entity_poly.entity_id
_entity_poly.type
_entity_poly.pdbx_seq_one_letter_code
_entity_poly.pdbx_strand_id
1 'polypeptide(L)'
;MKLEKQVFVFIDKNVYSEFKTYLENKGNTKIKYHYVDNIKIYEFIENLEGLAKNNPIQTFESSEEIIHFLKEQWAGLFQRFLQEQKRIKEVNLLQGLANTATTLNQLINYLTEEKKGTEDTIRDILISNHPAFERLKALLVVPYRIFFLTKAELSSWLNARSYEEVNELLWEDEDVAEWINNTRANKEQILKINKNIFDEDGNLKPIKQSAWASDFIRIELKDTQELIKVDDLPF
;
A
#
# COMPACT_ATOMS: atom_id res chain seq x y z
N MET A 1 -18.60 -13.11 14.10
CA MET A 1 -19.28 -13.53 12.84
C MET A 1 -18.45 -14.66 12.24
N LYS A 2 -18.87 -15.92 12.37
CA LYS A 2 -18.17 -17.05 11.72
C LYS A 2 -18.36 -16.86 10.22
N LEU A 3 -17.27 -16.80 9.44
CA LEU A 3 -17.34 -16.87 7.98
C LEU A 3 -18.20 -18.10 7.62
N GLU A 4 -19.38 -17.89 7.03
CA GLU A 4 -20.13 -18.96 6.37
C GLU A 4 -19.28 -19.44 5.18
N LYS A 5 -18.42 -20.43 5.42
CA LYS A 5 -17.59 -21.02 4.37
C LYS A 5 -18.51 -21.67 3.35
N GLN A 6 -18.37 -21.27 2.09
CA GLN A 6 -19.07 -21.90 0.99
C GLN A 6 -18.50 -23.30 0.75
N VAL A 7 -19.35 -24.32 0.75
CA VAL A 7 -18.96 -25.70 0.50
C VAL A 7 -19.54 -26.11 -0.85
N PHE A 8 -18.67 -26.52 -1.77
CA PHE A 8 -19.09 -27.06 -3.06
C PHE A 8 -19.15 -28.57 -2.96
N VAL A 9 -20.31 -29.14 -3.25
CA VAL A 9 -20.54 -30.59 -3.19
C VAL A 9 -20.64 -31.12 -4.61
N PHE A 10 -19.83 -32.14 -4.92
CA PHE A 10 -19.83 -32.80 -6.22
C PHE A 10 -20.28 -34.24 -6.06
N ILE A 11 -21.25 -34.67 -6.87
CA ILE A 11 -21.79 -36.04 -6.83
C ILE A 11 -21.70 -36.62 -8.25
N ASP A 12 -21.27 -37.87 -8.37
CA ASP A 12 -21.31 -38.59 -9.65
C ASP A 12 -22.74 -38.62 -10.19
N LYS A 13 -22.90 -38.33 -11.49
CA LYS A 13 -24.22 -38.23 -12.12
C LYS A 13 -25.03 -39.53 -12.01
N ASN A 14 -24.40 -40.70 -12.11
CA ASN A 14 -25.08 -41.98 -12.04
C ASN A 14 -25.55 -42.27 -10.61
N VAL A 15 -24.70 -41.95 -9.62
CA VAL A 15 -25.06 -42.02 -8.19
C VAL A 15 -26.25 -41.12 -7.89
N TYR A 16 -26.21 -39.87 -8.36
CA TYR A 16 -27.29 -38.90 -8.11
C TYR A 16 -28.59 -39.24 -8.85
N SER A 17 -28.50 -39.88 -10.03
CA SER A 17 -29.66 -40.38 -10.75
C SER A 17 -30.34 -41.52 -9.97
N GLU A 18 -29.55 -42.50 -9.50
CA GLU A 18 -30.06 -43.63 -8.72
C GLU A 18 -30.54 -43.21 -7.32
N PHE A 19 -30.01 -42.12 -6.75
CA PHE A 19 -30.51 -41.52 -5.52
C PHE A 19 -32.00 -41.17 -5.59
N LYS A 20 -32.50 -40.71 -6.74
CA LYS A 20 -33.95 -40.45 -6.92
C LYS A 20 -34.77 -41.73 -6.81
N THR A 21 -34.27 -42.83 -7.39
CA THR A 21 -34.88 -44.16 -7.25
C THR A 21 -34.82 -44.65 -5.81
N TYR A 22 -33.76 -44.30 -5.06
CA TYR A 22 -33.69 -44.57 -3.62
C TYR A 22 -34.77 -43.84 -2.83
N LEU A 23 -35.02 -42.55 -3.09
CA LEU A 23 -36.04 -41.76 -2.39
C LEU A 23 -37.44 -42.39 -2.49
N GLU A 24 -37.81 -42.92 -3.66
CA GLU A 24 -39.10 -43.59 -3.87
C GLU A 24 -39.21 -44.96 -3.21
N ASN A 25 -38.07 -45.61 -2.95
CA ASN A 25 -38.00 -46.98 -2.45
C ASN A 25 -37.43 -47.06 -1.02
N LYS A 26 -37.45 -45.94 -0.31
CA LYS A 26 -36.87 -45.81 1.03
C LYS A 26 -37.47 -46.83 2.00
N GLY A 27 -36.60 -47.62 2.63
CA GLY A 27 -37.00 -48.69 3.55
C GLY A 27 -37.29 -50.05 2.90
N ASN A 28 -37.25 -50.16 1.56
CA ASN A 28 -37.38 -51.43 0.86
C ASN A 28 -36.03 -52.15 0.79
N THR A 29 -35.86 -53.20 1.59
CA THR A 29 -34.62 -54.00 1.64
C THR A 29 -34.43 -54.96 0.46
N LYS A 30 -35.44 -55.09 -0.42
CA LYS A 30 -35.37 -55.98 -1.59
C LYS A 30 -34.68 -55.35 -2.79
N ILE A 31 -34.52 -54.03 -2.81
CA ILE A 31 -33.92 -53.31 -3.92
C ILE A 31 -32.43 -53.15 -3.65
N LYS A 32 -31.63 -53.55 -4.65
CA LYS A 32 -30.18 -53.39 -4.63
C LYS A 32 -29.80 -52.30 -5.62
N TYR A 33 -29.15 -51.26 -5.10
CA TYR A 33 -28.62 -50.16 -5.89
C TYR A 33 -27.25 -50.53 -6.47
N HIS A 34 -26.96 -50.07 -7.68
CA HIS A 34 -25.80 -50.50 -8.46
C HIS A 34 -24.62 -49.53 -8.36
N TYR A 35 -24.90 -48.23 -8.26
CA TYR A 35 -23.88 -47.18 -8.33
C TYR A 35 -23.28 -46.82 -6.97
N VAL A 36 -23.76 -47.42 -5.87
CA VAL A 36 -23.18 -47.26 -4.53
C VAL A 36 -22.97 -48.59 -3.82
N ASP A 37 -21.86 -48.70 -3.10
CA ASP A 37 -21.57 -49.87 -2.27
C ASP A 37 -22.40 -49.91 -0.98
N ASN A 38 -22.85 -48.75 -0.51
CA ASN A 38 -23.54 -48.60 0.75
C ASN A 38 -24.70 -47.60 0.66
N ILE A 39 -25.88 -48.02 1.08
CA ILE A 39 -27.10 -47.18 1.10
C ILE A 39 -26.95 -45.91 1.96
N LYS A 40 -26.03 -45.92 2.93
CA LYS A 40 -25.68 -44.74 3.72
C LYS A 40 -25.17 -43.57 2.89
N ILE A 41 -24.64 -43.81 1.69
CA ILE A 41 -24.25 -42.74 0.76
C ILE A 41 -25.50 -41.95 0.34
N TYR A 42 -26.62 -42.62 0.08
CA TYR A 42 -27.87 -41.94 -0.23
C TYR A 42 -28.48 -41.23 0.97
N GLU A 43 -28.43 -41.83 2.16
CA GLU A 43 -28.80 -41.13 3.40
C GLU A 43 -27.97 -39.86 3.60
N PHE A 44 -26.68 -39.88 3.25
CA PHE A 44 -25.82 -38.70 3.30
C PHE A 44 -26.21 -37.64 2.26
N ILE A 45 -26.51 -38.04 1.03
CA ILE A 45 -27.00 -37.11 -0.02
C ILE A 45 -28.33 -36.47 0.40
N GLU A 46 -29.25 -37.25 0.97
CA GLU A 46 -30.51 -36.75 1.53
C GLU A 46 -30.27 -35.74 2.67
N ASN A 47 -29.33 -36.03 3.57
CA ASN A 47 -28.93 -35.08 4.62
C ASN A 47 -28.33 -33.79 4.03
N LEU A 48 -27.55 -33.88 2.95
CA LEU A 48 -26.97 -32.73 2.27
C LEU A 48 -28.03 -31.84 1.61
N GLU A 49 -29.03 -32.42 0.95
CA GLU A 49 -30.17 -31.67 0.39
C GLU A 49 -31.03 -31.00 1.49
N GLY A 50 -31.10 -31.61 2.68
CA GLY A 50 -31.80 -31.05 3.84
C GLY A 50 -31.12 -29.85 4.51
N LEU A 51 -29.88 -29.50 4.13
CA LEU A 51 -29.15 -28.36 4.70
C LEU A 51 -29.60 -27.03 4.06
N ALA A 52 -30.18 -26.14 4.86
CA ALA A 52 -30.85 -24.93 4.40
C ALA A 52 -29.95 -23.82 3.79
N LYS A 53 -28.61 -23.94 3.76
CA LYS A 53 -27.73 -22.84 3.30
C LYS A 53 -26.42 -23.29 2.63
N ASN A 54 -26.09 -22.61 1.53
CA ASN A 54 -24.76 -22.47 0.91
C ASN A 54 -24.03 -23.74 0.44
N ASN A 55 -24.78 -24.80 0.10
CA ASN A 55 -24.21 -26.04 -0.45
C ASN A 55 -24.78 -26.32 -1.85
N PRO A 56 -24.29 -25.66 -2.91
CA PRO A 56 -24.63 -26.07 -4.26
C PRO A 56 -24.13 -27.50 -4.49
N ILE A 57 -25.07 -28.40 -4.78
CA ILE A 57 -24.80 -29.77 -5.22
C ILE A 57 -24.72 -29.75 -6.74
N GLN A 58 -23.55 -30.09 -7.27
CA GLN A 58 -23.28 -30.18 -8.70
C GLN A 58 -23.00 -31.63 -9.07
N THR A 59 -23.69 -32.13 -10.10
CA THR A 59 -23.36 -33.45 -10.65
C THR A 59 -22.23 -33.33 -11.66
N PHE A 60 -21.40 -34.37 -11.76
CA PHE A 60 -20.34 -34.47 -12.77
C PHE A 60 -20.32 -35.87 -13.42
N GLU A 61 -19.88 -35.96 -14.67
CA GLU A 61 -19.52 -37.23 -15.32
C GLU A 61 -18.00 -37.41 -15.42
N SER A 62 -17.28 -36.29 -15.55
CA SER A 62 -15.82 -36.27 -15.70
C SER A 62 -15.16 -35.31 -14.72
N SER A 63 -13.89 -35.58 -14.38
CA SER A 63 -13.08 -34.65 -13.58
C SER A 63 -12.89 -33.29 -14.25
N GLU A 64 -12.98 -33.22 -15.58
CA GLU A 64 -12.87 -31.98 -16.34
C GLU A 64 -14.03 -31.02 -16.02
N GLU A 65 -15.25 -31.54 -15.86
CA GLU A 65 -16.41 -30.75 -15.45
C GLU A 65 -16.23 -30.15 -14.05
N ILE A 66 -15.67 -30.92 -13.11
CA ILE A 66 -15.37 -30.42 -11.76
C ILE A 66 -14.40 -29.23 -11.86
N ILE A 67 -13.33 -29.39 -12.65
CA ILE A 67 -12.32 -28.34 -12.82
C ILE A 67 -12.92 -27.11 -13.49
N HIS A 68 -13.73 -27.29 -14.52
CA HIS A 68 -14.40 -26.20 -15.23
C HIS A 68 -15.30 -25.41 -14.28
N PHE A 69 -16.17 -26.11 -13.55
CA PHE A 69 -17.07 -25.50 -12.59
C PHE A 69 -16.32 -24.74 -11.50
N LEU A 70 -15.28 -25.35 -10.91
CA LEU A 70 -14.46 -24.66 -9.90
C LEU A 70 -13.81 -23.40 -10.47
N LYS A 71 -13.29 -23.43 -11.70
CA LYS A 71 -12.71 -22.23 -12.34
C LYS A 71 -13.74 -21.11 -12.47
N GLU A 72 -14.96 -21.41 -12.88
CA GLU A 72 -16.04 -20.42 -12.98
C GLU A 72 -16.41 -19.84 -11.61
N GLN A 73 -16.57 -20.69 -10.60
CA GLN A 73 -16.88 -20.25 -9.23
C GLN A 73 -15.76 -19.36 -8.66
N TRP A 74 -14.50 -19.75 -8.88
CA TRP A 74 -13.34 -18.96 -8.47
C TRP A 74 -13.26 -17.62 -9.20
N ALA A 75 -13.53 -17.58 -10.50
CA ALA A 75 -13.58 -16.35 -11.27
C ALA A 75 -14.66 -15.39 -10.73
N GLY A 76 -15.85 -15.92 -10.42
CA GLY A 76 -16.94 -15.12 -9.82
C GLY A 76 -16.59 -14.59 -8.43
N LEU A 77 -16.02 -15.43 -7.55
CA LEU A 77 -15.54 -15.00 -6.23
C LEU A 77 -14.45 -13.94 -6.33
N PHE A 78 -13.51 -14.11 -7.26
CA PHE A 78 -12.43 -13.17 -7.49
C PHE A 78 -12.95 -11.84 -8.04
N GLN A 79 -13.89 -11.86 -8.99
CA GLN A 79 -14.55 -10.67 -9.51
C GLN A 79 -15.26 -9.90 -8.39
N ARG A 80 -16.04 -10.59 -7.55
CA ARG A 80 -16.72 -9.97 -6.40
C ARG A 80 -15.71 -9.34 -5.44
N PHE A 81 -14.63 -10.06 -5.12
CA PHE A 81 -13.56 -9.55 -4.27
C PHE A 81 -12.93 -8.27 -4.83
N LEU A 82 -12.63 -8.22 -6.14
CA LEU A 82 -12.09 -7.03 -6.79
C LEU A 82 -13.07 -5.84 -6.75
N GLN A 83 -14.37 -6.09 -6.92
CA GLN A 83 -15.40 -5.05 -6.81
C GLN A 83 -15.52 -4.51 -5.38
N GLU A 84 -15.48 -5.39 -4.37
CA GLU A 84 -15.50 -4.99 -2.97
C GLU A 84 -14.25 -4.16 -2.60
N GLN A 85 -13.07 -4.54 -3.09
CA GLN A 85 -11.86 -3.73 -2.88
C GLN A 85 -11.96 -2.34 -3.50
N LYS A 86 -12.50 -2.21 -4.72
CA LYS A 86 -12.70 -0.90 -5.35
C LYS A 86 -13.64 -0.03 -4.51
N ARG A 87 -14.76 -0.61 -4.07
CA ARG A 87 -15.73 0.08 -3.21
C ARG A 87 -15.12 0.53 -1.88
N ILE A 88 -14.28 -0.29 -1.24
CA ILE A 88 -13.56 0.11 -0.01
C ILE A 88 -12.63 1.30 -0.27
N LYS A 89 -11.89 1.29 -1.39
CA LYS A 89 -11.03 2.43 -1.76
C LYS A 89 -11.84 3.70 -2.03
N GLU A 90 -12.99 3.60 -2.70
CA GLU A 90 -13.91 4.72 -2.94
C GLU A 90 -14.49 5.27 -1.63
N VAL A 91 -14.91 4.41 -0.71
CA VAL A 91 -15.40 4.83 0.62
C VAL A 91 -14.31 5.53 1.41
N ASN A 92 -13.08 5.00 1.40
CA ASN A 92 -11.94 5.65 2.07
C ASN A 92 -11.61 7.02 1.46
N LEU A 93 -11.70 7.15 0.13
CA LEU A 93 -11.54 8.43 -0.56
C LEU A 93 -12.62 9.43 -0.14
N LEU A 94 -13.89 9.01 -0.15
CA LEU A 94 -15.02 9.86 0.27
C LEU A 94 -14.92 10.27 1.74
N GLN A 95 -14.47 9.35 2.62
CA GLN A 95 -14.22 9.67 4.02
C GLN A 95 -13.05 10.63 4.19
N GLY A 96 -11.99 10.48 3.38
CA GLY A 96 -10.90 11.45 3.27
C GLY A 96 -11.42 12.83 2.87
N LEU A 97 -12.27 12.91 1.84
CA LEU A 97 -12.89 14.17 1.38
C LEU A 97 -13.84 14.78 2.42
N ALA A 98 -14.60 13.97 3.14
CA ALA A 98 -15.46 14.43 4.23
C ALA A 98 -14.64 14.99 5.39
N ASN A 99 -13.54 14.31 5.74
CA ASN A 99 -12.60 14.77 6.76
C ASN A 99 -11.93 16.07 6.32
N THR A 100 -11.46 16.19 5.08
CA THR A 100 -10.85 17.44 4.59
C THR A 100 -11.86 18.58 4.56
N ALA A 101 -13.10 18.36 4.13
CA ALA A 101 -14.17 19.36 4.20
C ALA A 101 -14.49 19.76 5.64
N THR A 102 -14.48 18.81 6.58
CA THR A 102 -14.69 19.09 8.01
C THR A 102 -13.53 19.92 8.57
N THR A 103 -12.29 19.57 8.25
CA THR A 103 -11.10 20.37 8.61
C THR A 103 -11.19 21.77 8.00
N LEU A 104 -11.59 21.90 6.73
CA LEU A 104 -11.79 23.21 6.08
C LEU A 104 -12.86 24.04 6.81
N ASN A 105 -13.97 23.44 7.20
CA ASN A 105 -15.01 24.12 7.97
C ASN A 105 -14.53 24.51 9.37
N GLN A 106 -13.77 23.65 10.06
CA GLN A 106 -13.15 23.97 11.34
C GLN A 106 -12.14 25.12 11.21
N LEU A 107 -11.35 25.13 10.14
CA LEU A 107 -10.43 26.22 9.82
C LEU A 107 -11.20 27.52 9.55
N ILE A 108 -12.27 27.48 8.75
CA ILE A 108 -13.11 28.66 8.49
C ILE A 108 -13.71 29.20 9.79
N ASN A 109 -14.26 28.34 10.64
CA ASN A 109 -14.82 28.75 11.93
C ASN A 109 -13.74 29.36 12.83
N TYR A 110 -12.57 28.74 12.91
CA TYR A 110 -11.41 29.26 13.65
C TYR A 110 -10.91 30.62 13.11
N LEU A 111 -10.84 30.77 11.79
CA LEU A 111 -10.49 32.03 11.10
C LEU A 111 -11.51 33.15 11.34
N THR A 112 -12.78 32.78 11.56
CA THR A 112 -13.86 33.73 11.82
C THR A 112 -13.86 34.17 13.29
N GLU A 113 -13.41 33.30 14.20
CA GLU A 113 -13.38 33.53 15.65
C GLU A 113 -12.13 34.30 16.13
N GLU A 114 -10.93 34.09 15.57
CA GLU A 114 -9.68 34.71 16.06
C GLU A 114 -9.00 35.67 15.07
N LYS A 115 -9.57 36.88 14.94
CA LYS A 115 -8.85 38.03 14.35
C LYS A 115 -7.83 38.59 15.33
N LYS A 116 -6.67 37.94 15.53
CA LYS A 116 -5.41 38.57 16.05
C LYS A 116 -4.17 37.65 16.16
N GLY A 117 -4.29 36.32 16.14
CA GLY A 117 -3.17 35.37 16.34
C GLY A 117 -2.61 34.70 15.07
N THR A 118 -2.85 35.31 13.91
CA THR A 118 -2.89 34.61 12.60
C THR A 118 -1.52 34.32 11.98
N GLU A 119 -0.42 34.96 12.37
CA GLU A 119 0.88 34.68 11.73
C GLU A 119 1.61 33.48 12.32
N ASP A 120 1.67 33.35 13.66
CA ASP A 120 2.48 32.31 14.30
C ASP A 120 1.89 30.91 14.11
N THR A 121 0.56 30.79 14.20
CA THR A 121 -0.15 29.51 13.95
C THR A 121 -0.05 29.06 12.49
N ILE A 122 -0.09 30.01 11.54
CA ILE A 122 0.13 29.69 10.12
C ILE A 122 1.57 29.21 9.89
N ARG A 123 2.57 29.84 10.53
CA ARG A 123 3.97 29.41 10.46
C ARG A 123 4.13 27.99 10.98
N ASP A 124 3.57 27.67 12.14
CA ASP A 124 3.65 26.33 12.75
C ASP A 124 3.04 25.24 11.87
N ILE A 125 1.89 25.53 11.24
CA ILE A 125 1.21 24.59 10.33
C ILE A 125 2.01 24.39 9.03
N LEU A 126 2.62 25.46 8.49
CA LEU A 126 3.45 25.38 7.30
C LEU A 126 4.74 24.59 7.54
N ILE A 127 5.37 24.77 8.70
CA ILE A 127 6.57 24.00 9.11
C ILE A 127 6.22 22.53 9.30
N SER A 128 5.07 22.21 9.93
CA SER A 128 4.67 20.82 10.16
C SER A 128 4.34 20.04 8.88
N ASN A 129 4.03 20.71 7.78
CA ASN A 129 3.69 20.10 6.49
C ASN A 129 4.68 20.49 5.38
N HIS A 130 5.93 20.80 5.77
CA HIS A 130 6.92 21.32 4.84
C HIS A 130 7.20 20.33 3.69
N PRO A 131 7.18 20.77 2.41
CA PRO A 131 7.36 19.88 1.24
C PRO A 131 8.70 19.10 1.22
N ALA A 132 9.72 19.61 1.91
CA ALA A 132 11.02 18.94 2.05
C ALA A 132 10.88 17.52 2.65
N PHE A 133 9.93 17.29 3.55
CA PHE A 133 9.77 16.00 4.21
C PHE A 133 9.35 14.91 3.22
N GLU A 134 8.33 15.18 2.40
CA GLU A 134 7.86 14.23 1.38
C GLU A 134 8.90 14.04 0.28
N ARG A 135 9.63 15.09 -0.09
CA ARG A 135 10.70 15.00 -1.09
C ARG A 135 11.86 14.13 -0.61
N LEU A 136 12.35 14.32 0.62
CA LEU A 136 13.40 13.49 1.21
C LEU A 136 12.94 12.04 1.41
N LYS A 137 11.69 11.86 1.83
CA LYS A 137 11.09 10.53 1.98
C LYS A 137 11.09 9.76 0.66
N ALA A 138 10.72 10.41 -0.43
CA ALA A 138 10.72 9.83 -1.76
C ALA A 138 12.13 9.52 -2.28
N LEU A 139 13.08 10.44 -2.09
CA LEU A 139 14.45 10.30 -2.59
C LEU A 139 15.26 9.23 -1.82
N LEU A 140 15.08 9.15 -0.50
CA LEU A 140 15.83 8.23 0.37
C LEU A 140 15.02 6.97 0.73
N VAL A 141 13.85 6.79 0.11
CA VAL A 141 12.96 5.62 0.28
C VAL A 141 12.67 5.32 1.75
N VAL A 142 12.32 6.35 2.53
CA VAL A 142 12.10 6.23 3.97
C VAL A 142 10.65 5.83 4.25
N PRO A 143 10.38 4.72 4.98
CA PRO A 143 9.01 4.24 5.18
C PRO A 143 8.23 5.05 6.25
N TYR A 144 8.91 5.87 7.04
CA TYR A 144 8.35 6.62 8.16
C TYR A 144 8.29 8.13 7.89
N ARG A 145 7.52 8.86 8.71
CA ARG A 145 7.38 10.32 8.63
C ARG A 145 8.65 10.99 9.15
N ILE A 146 9.15 11.97 8.40
CA ILE A 146 10.35 12.74 8.74
C ILE A 146 9.90 14.10 9.27
N PHE A 147 10.59 14.58 10.30
CA PHE A 147 10.46 15.92 10.83
C PHE A 147 11.83 16.42 11.27
N PHE A 148 12.12 17.67 10.93
CA PHE A 148 13.23 18.44 11.46
C PHE A 148 12.84 19.91 11.44
N LEU A 149 13.32 20.67 12.42
CA LEU A 149 13.10 22.10 12.54
C LEU A 149 14.37 22.90 12.21
N THR A 150 15.53 22.26 12.23
CA THR A 150 16.83 22.90 12.00
C THR A 150 17.71 22.13 11.02
N LYS A 151 18.67 22.81 10.40
CA LYS A 151 19.73 22.19 9.58
C LYS A 151 20.49 21.13 10.38
N ALA A 152 20.77 21.39 11.66
CA ALA A 152 21.51 20.48 12.53
C ALA A 152 20.78 19.14 12.76
N GLU A 153 19.46 19.18 12.95
CA GLU A 153 18.63 17.97 13.05
C GLU A 153 18.62 17.19 11.73
N LEU A 154 18.53 17.89 10.60
CA LEU A 154 18.65 17.27 9.28
C LEU A 154 20.01 16.61 9.07
N SER A 155 21.12 17.30 9.34
CA SER A 155 22.47 16.75 9.25
C SER A 155 22.64 15.53 10.17
N SER A 156 22.11 15.58 11.39
CA SER A 156 22.16 14.44 12.32
C SER A 156 21.39 13.23 11.79
N TRP A 157 20.22 13.47 11.19
CA TRP A 157 19.39 12.43 10.58
C TRP A 157 20.02 11.83 9.31
N LEU A 158 20.74 12.63 8.53
CA LEU A 158 21.52 12.20 7.36
C LEU A 158 22.77 11.41 7.76
N ASN A 159 23.53 11.87 8.76
CA ASN A 159 24.68 11.17 9.31
C ASN A 159 24.32 9.76 9.80
N ALA A 160 23.17 9.58 10.45
CA ALA A 160 22.65 8.27 10.86
C ALA A 160 22.40 7.29 9.69
N ARG A 161 22.39 7.80 8.45
CA ARG A 161 22.21 7.05 7.20
C ARG A 161 23.46 6.98 6.34
N SER A 162 24.63 7.27 6.92
CA SER A 162 25.92 7.32 6.21
C SER A 162 26.03 8.43 5.17
N TYR A 163 25.25 9.52 5.31
CA TYR A 163 25.46 10.75 4.54
C TYR A 163 26.28 11.72 5.38
N GLU A 164 27.53 11.97 4.98
CA GLU A 164 28.42 12.92 5.64
C GLU A 164 28.30 14.30 4.99
N GLU A 165 28.26 15.35 5.81
CA GLU A 165 28.20 16.73 5.32
C GLU A 165 29.53 17.11 4.66
N VAL A 166 29.45 17.59 3.41
CA VAL A 166 30.63 18.08 2.69
C VAL A 166 31.02 19.42 3.29
N ASN A 167 32.34 19.62 3.47
CA ASN A 167 32.87 20.89 3.93
C ASN A 167 32.40 22.03 3.01
N GLU A 168 31.94 23.14 3.59
CA GLU A 168 31.40 24.29 2.83
C GLU A 168 32.37 24.84 1.78
N LEU A 169 33.68 24.69 2.02
CA LEU A 169 34.77 25.07 1.11
C LEU A 169 34.88 24.19 -0.15
N LEU A 170 34.18 23.05 -0.19
CA LEU A 170 34.21 22.06 -1.27
C LEU A 170 32.87 21.97 -2.02
N TRP A 171 31.90 22.81 -1.70
CA TRP A 171 30.63 22.85 -2.40
C TRP A 171 30.80 23.37 -3.83
N GLU A 172 30.10 22.75 -4.78
CA GLU A 172 30.08 23.24 -6.18
C GLU A 172 29.29 24.54 -6.32
N ASP A 173 28.37 24.80 -5.39
CA ASP A 173 27.50 25.96 -5.37
C ASP A 173 27.37 26.47 -3.92
N GLU A 174 27.70 27.74 -3.69
CA GLU A 174 27.68 28.37 -2.37
C GLU A 174 26.27 28.40 -1.77
N ASP A 175 25.22 28.26 -2.58
CA ASP A 175 23.82 28.25 -2.14
C ASP A 175 23.26 26.84 -1.91
N VAL A 176 24.07 25.78 -2.09
CA VAL A 176 23.64 24.38 -1.99
C VAL A 176 24.50 23.64 -0.97
N ALA A 177 23.86 23.15 0.08
CA ALA A 177 24.51 22.26 1.02
C ALA A 177 24.54 20.83 0.44
N GLU A 178 25.71 20.18 0.53
CA GLU A 178 25.94 18.87 -0.05
C GLU A 178 26.25 17.83 1.04
N TRP A 179 25.67 16.63 0.90
CA TRP A 179 26.00 15.46 1.71
C TRP A 179 26.38 14.28 0.82
N ILE A 180 27.47 13.60 1.14
CA ILE A 180 27.98 12.47 0.36
C ILE A 180 27.73 11.17 1.11
N ASN A 181 27.27 10.16 0.40
CA ASN A 181 27.23 8.79 0.87
C ASN A 181 28.09 7.89 -0.03
N ASN A 182 29.13 7.32 0.58
CA ASN A 182 30.05 6.39 -0.08
C ASN A 182 29.41 5.00 -0.18
N THR A 183 28.86 4.70 -1.35
CA THR A 183 28.26 3.39 -1.61
C THR A 183 29.35 2.39 -2.01
N ARG A 184 29.21 1.11 -1.60
CA ARG A 184 30.17 0.00 -1.81
C ARG A 184 30.58 -0.31 -3.28
N ALA A 185 30.09 0.42 -4.26
CA ALA A 185 30.19 0.11 -5.69
C ALA A 185 30.79 1.25 -6.55
N ASN A 186 31.80 1.96 -6.03
CA ASN A 186 32.55 2.99 -6.78
C ASN A 186 31.69 4.16 -7.30
N LYS A 187 30.55 4.40 -6.63
CA LYS A 187 29.60 5.49 -6.93
C LYS A 187 29.36 6.29 -5.67
N GLU A 188 29.60 7.58 -5.76
CA GLU A 188 29.31 8.55 -4.71
C GLU A 188 27.92 9.13 -4.97
N GLN A 189 27.05 9.02 -3.96
CA GLN A 189 25.74 9.62 -4.02
C GLN A 189 25.78 10.97 -3.29
N ILE A 190 25.54 12.05 -4.03
CA ILE A 190 25.58 13.42 -3.51
C ILE A 190 24.14 13.91 -3.37
N LEU A 191 23.71 14.13 -2.13
CA LEU A 191 22.46 14.78 -1.81
C LEU A 191 22.69 16.29 -1.76
N LYS A 192 22.02 17.03 -2.63
CA LYS A 192 22.11 18.49 -2.76
C LYS A 192 20.82 19.12 -2.23
N ILE A 193 20.95 20.02 -1.26
CA ILE A 193 19.83 20.71 -0.61
C ILE A 193 20.10 22.22 -0.66
N ASN A 194 19.16 22.97 -1.24
CA ASN A 194 19.30 24.42 -1.35
C ASN A 194 19.18 25.08 0.04
N LYS A 195 20.14 25.97 0.38
CA LYS A 195 20.18 26.68 1.67
C LYS A 195 18.98 27.59 1.90
N ASN A 196 18.29 28.03 0.85
CA ASN A 196 17.12 28.91 0.96
C ASN A 196 15.94 28.29 1.71
N ILE A 197 15.95 26.98 1.94
CA ILE A 197 14.95 26.34 2.81
C ILE A 197 15.18 26.65 4.29
N PHE A 198 16.38 27.12 4.67
CA PHE A 198 16.74 27.52 6.03
C PHE A 198 16.91 29.04 6.14
N ASP A 199 16.65 29.60 7.32
CA ASP A 199 17.02 30.98 7.68
C ASP A 199 18.50 31.11 8.07
N GLU A 200 18.93 32.34 8.33
CA GLU A 200 20.32 32.65 8.71
C GLU A 200 20.72 31.99 10.03
N ASP A 201 19.75 31.67 10.88
CA ASP A 201 19.92 30.97 12.15
C ASP A 201 19.86 29.43 12.00
N GLY A 202 19.63 28.93 10.78
CA GLY A 202 19.57 27.50 10.46
C GLY A 202 18.23 26.82 10.78
N ASN A 203 17.16 27.58 11.05
CA ASN A 203 15.80 27.07 11.21
C ASN A 203 15.07 26.94 9.88
N LEU A 204 14.13 26.00 9.81
CA LEU A 204 13.35 25.73 8.61
C LEU A 204 12.37 26.88 8.32
N LYS A 205 12.48 27.49 7.14
CA LYS A 205 11.57 28.55 6.69
C LYS A 205 10.20 27.97 6.34
N PRO A 206 9.08 28.66 6.68
CA PRO A 206 7.75 28.26 6.25
C PRO A 206 7.55 28.55 4.76
N ILE A 207 7.72 27.53 3.91
CA ILE A 207 7.53 27.63 2.45
C ILE A 207 6.13 27.14 2.05
N LYS A 208 5.40 27.95 1.28
CA LYS A 208 4.14 27.54 0.65
C LYS A 208 4.40 26.50 -0.44
N GLN A 209 3.55 25.48 -0.53
CA GLN A 209 3.67 24.43 -1.55
C GLN A 209 3.72 24.97 -2.99
N SER A 210 3.06 26.10 -3.27
CA SER A 210 3.08 26.76 -4.59
C SER A 210 4.40 27.44 -4.94
N ALA A 211 5.23 27.75 -3.94
CA ALA A 211 6.55 28.36 -4.11
C ALA A 211 7.70 27.33 -4.02
N TRP A 212 7.37 26.05 -3.86
CA TRP A 212 8.34 24.96 -3.77
C TRP A 212 8.81 24.53 -5.17
N ALA A 213 10.12 24.54 -5.41
CA ALA A 213 10.72 23.96 -6.60
C ALA A 213 11.25 22.55 -6.31
N SER A 214 10.96 21.59 -7.19
CA SER A 214 11.42 20.19 -7.05
C SER A 214 12.95 20.06 -7.05
N ASP A 215 13.66 21.08 -7.55
CA ASP A 215 15.11 21.15 -7.61
C ASP A 215 15.76 21.59 -6.30
N PHE A 216 14.97 22.02 -5.30
CA PHE A 216 15.51 22.38 -3.98
C PHE A 216 16.12 21.21 -3.23
N ILE A 217 15.71 19.98 -3.56
CA ILE A 217 16.33 18.75 -3.05
C ILE A 217 16.48 17.76 -4.19
N ARG A 218 17.72 17.41 -4.52
CA ARG A 218 18.08 16.48 -5.58
C ARG A 218 19.20 15.55 -5.16
N ILE A 219 19.26 14.39 -5.80
CA ILE A 219 20.35 13.44 -5.65
C ILE A 219 21.08 13.34 -6.98
N GLU A 220 22.40 13.48 -6.94
CA GLU A 220 23.29 13.25 -8.06
C GLU A 220 24.16 12.02 -7.78
N LEU A 221 24.50 11.28 -8.82
CA LEU A 221 25.41 10.13 -8.74
C LEU A 221 26.68 10.51 -9.49
N LYS A 222 27.81 10.54 -8.79
CA LYS A 222 29.13 10.69 -9.41
C LYS A 222 29.86 9.35 -9.42
N ASP A 223 30.50 9.03 -10.53
CA ASP A 223 31.41 7.90 -10.63
C ASP A 223 32.78 8.33 -10.08
N THR A 224 33.38 7.52 -9.20
CA THR A 224 34.64 7.83 -8.46
C THR A 224 35.88 8.01 -9.38
N GLN A 225 35.75 7.91 -10.71
CA GLN A 225 36.86 7.99 -11.66
C GLN A 225 37.30 9.42 -12.01
N GLU A 226 36.54 10.46 -11.68
CA GLU A 226 36.96 11.85 -11.95
C GLU A 226 37.93 12.44 -10.90
N LEU A 227 38.04 11.84 -9.71
CA LEU A 227 38.96 12.29 -8.66
C LEU A 227 40.45 11.99 -8.94
N ILE A 228 40.76 11.11 -9.91
CA ILE A 228 42.15 10.73 -10.23
C ILE A 228 42.78 11.67 -11.28
N LYS A 229 42.02 12.50 -11.98
CA LYS A 229 42.55 13.33 -13.08
C LYS A 229 43.16 14.68 -12.66
N VAL A 230 43.06 15.09 -11.40
CA VAL A 230 43.58 16.40 -10.96
C VAL A 230 45.04 16.31 -10.47
N ASP A 231 45.55 15.11 -10.19
CA ASP A 231 46.91 14.91 -9.65
C ASP A 231 48.00 14.64 -10.72
N ASP A 232 47.62 14.57 -12.00
CA ASP A 232 48.58 14.48 -13.12
C ASP A 232 48.79 15.87 -13.76
N LEU A 233 49.33 16.81 -12.98
CA LEU A 233 50.02 17.99 -13.51
C LEU A 233 51.52 17.68 -13.61
N PRO A 234 52.10 17.53 -14.81
CA PRO A 234 53.55 17.43 -14.94
C PRO A 234 54.17 18.80 -14.65
N PHE A 235 55.14 18.81 -13.72
CA PHE A 235 56.12 19.90 -13.57
C PHE A 235 56.97 20.05 -14.84
#